data_AF-A0A2S1ENH5-F1
#
_entry.id   AF-A0A2S1ENH5-F1
#
_cell.length_a   1.000
_cell.length_b   1.000
_cell.length_c   1.000
_cell.angle_alpha   90.00
_cell.angle_beta   90.00
_cell.angle_gamma   90.00
#
_symmetry.space_group_name_H-M   'P 1'
#
loop_
_entity.id
_entity.type
_entity.pdbx_description
1 polymer ?
#
loop_
_entity_poly.entity_id
_entity_poly.type
_entity_poly.pdbx_seq_one_letter_code
_entity_poly.pdbx_strand_id
1 'polypeptide(L)'
;MTANSLSFRNNPAGQDKTYTQLYKEVLAPEIKLITCGSVFSVDDAQEAAEQADLVGIAREALIEPDYAKKIHVGQADKIVTAVDPATFDSLKLPTTLKEIFKSNIDKDTNGKEKHGYFPGTSLPNGESVKE
;
A
#
# COMPACT_ATOMS: atom_id res chain seq x y z
N MET A 1 -6.39 1.92 20.40
CA MET A 1 -6.57 1.40 19.03
C MET A 1 -5.58 2.13 18.15
N THR A 2 -4.53 1.47 17.66
CA THR A 2 -3.63 2.08 16.66
C THR A 2 -4.40 2.14 15.35
N ALA A 3 -4.96 3.30 15.03
CA ALA A 3 -5.47 3.54 13.69
C ALA A 3 -4.33 3.25 12.71
N ASN A 4 -4.54 2.31 11.80
CA ASN A 4 -3.62 2.09 10.69
C ASN A 4 -3.73 3.33 9.79
N SER A 5 -2.95 4.37 10.08
CA SER A 5 -3.09 5.73 9.54
C SER A 5 -2.88 5.84 8.02
N LEU A 6 -2.49 4.74 7.38
CA LEU A 6 -2.11 4.64 5.97
C LEU A 6 -3.10 3.80 5.13
N SER A 7 -4.37 3.75 5.53
CA SER A 7 -5.45 3.09 4.78
C SER A 7 -6.21 4.09 3.92
N PHE A 8 -6.65 3.67 2.72
CA PHE A 8 -7.57 4.46 1.89
C PHE A 8 -8.91 4.76 2.60
N ARG A 9 -9.24 3.97 3.62
CA ARG A 9 -10.42 4.13 4.50
C ARG A 9 -10.24 5.20 5.58
N ASN A 10 -9.08 5.85 5.64
CA ASN A 10 -8.80 6.83 6.68
C ASN A 10 -9.56 8.14 6.43
N ASN A 11 -9.97 8.78 7.51
CA ASN A 11 -10.82 9.97 7.55
C ASN A 11 -10.25 11.02 8.52
N PRO A 12 -10.53 12.33 8.30
CA PRO A 12 -10.24 13.35 9.30
C PRO A 12 -11.01 13.10 10.60
N ALA A 13 -10.44 13.55 11.72
CA ALA A 13 -11.10 13.42 13.02
C ALA A 13 -12.49 14.10 13.01
N GLY A 14 -13.52 13.34 13.40
CA GLY A 14 -14.90 13.83 13.48
C GLY A 14 -15.63 13.93 12.13
N GLN A 15 -15.10 13.34 11.06
CA GLN A 15 -15.75 13.27 9.75
C GLN A 15 -16.11 11.82 9.41
N ASP A 16 -17.24 11.59 8.75
CA ASP A 16 -17.61 10.23 8.29
C ASP A 16 -16.97 9.87 6.94
N LYS A 17 -16.60 10.88 6.15
CA LYS A 17 -16.03 10.70 4.81
C LYS A 17 -14.52 10.48 4.87
N THR A 18 -14.02 9.58 4.04
CA THR A 18 -12.58 9.38 3.85
C THR A 18 -11.93 10.60 3.21
N TYR A 19 -10.61 10.73 3.33
CA TYR A 19 -9.87 11.76 2.58
C TYR A 19 -10.15 11.67 1.07
N THR A 20 -10.19 10.45 0.53
CA THR A 20 -10.49 10.20 -0.90
C THR A 20 -11.85 10.77 -1.29
N GLN A 21 -12.91 10.48 -0.52
CA GLN A 21 -14.26 10.98 -0.78
C GLN A 21 -14.33 12.51 -0.72
N LEU A 22 -13.66 13.11 0.26
CA LEU A 22 -13.59 14.58 0.38
C LEU A 22 -12.92 15.23 -0.85
N TYR A 23 -11.85 14.64 -1.38
CA TYR A 23 -11.26 15.12 -2.63
C TYR A 23 -12.18 14.92 -3.84
N LYS A 24 -12.85 13.77 -3.94
CA LYS A 24 -13.76 13.47 -5.05
C LYS A 24 -14.90 14.48 -5.19
N GLU A 25 -15.36 15.05 -4.07
CA GLU A 25 -16.44 16.05 -4.03
C GLU A 25 -16.06 17.42 -4.58
N VAL A 26 -14.78 17.79 -4.47
CA VAL A 26 -14.31 19.13 -4.86
C VAL A 26 -13.61 19.15 -6.21
N LEU A 27 -13.15 17.98 -6.69
CA LEU A 27 -12.48 17.87 -7.98
C LEU A 27 -13.47 18.00 -9.14
N ALA A 28 -13.07 18.75 -10.15
CA ALA A 28 -13.82 18.84 -11.39
C ALA A 28 -13.83 17.46 -12.10
N PRO A 29 -14.91 17.08 -12.82
CA PRO A 29 -15.07 15.73 -13.40
C PRO A 29 -13.96 15.28 -14.35
N GLU A 30 -13.27 16.22 -14.98
CA GLU A 30 -12.13 16.00 -15.87
C GLU A 30 -10.84 15.61 -15.13
N ILE A 31 -10.73 15.93 -13.84
CA ILE A 31 -9.57 15.58 -13.01
C ILE A 31 -9.78 14.19 -12.41
N LYS A 32 -8.91 13.25 -12.77
CA LYS A 32 -8.95 11.88 -12.25
C LYS A 32 -8.29 11.80 -10.88
N LEU A 33 -8.99 11.19 -9.93
CA LEU A 33 -8.49 10.95 -8.58
C LEU A 33 -7.87 9.55 -8.49
N ILE A 34 -6.67 9.48 -7.92
CA ILE A 34 -6.01 8.23 -7.54
C ILE A 34 -6.11 8.09 -6.02
N THR A 35 -6.74 7.03 -5.52
CA THR A 35 -6.69 6.66 -4.11
C THR A 35 -5.55 5.67 -3.86
N CYS A 36 -5.00 5.64 -2.65
CA CYS A 36 -3.95 4.70 -2.29
C CYS A 36 -3.97 4.41 -0.79
N GLY A 37 -3.31 3.33 -0.40
CA GLY A 37 -3.02 3.00 0.99
C GLY A 37 -3.64 1.68 1.42
N SER A 38 -2.77 0.68 1.62
CA SER A 38 -3.12 -0.63 2.18
C SER A 38 -4.21 -1.37 1.40
N VAL A 39 -4.06 -1.44 0.07
CA VAL A 39 -4.99 -2.14 -0.83
C VAL A 39 -4.40 -3.51 -1.18
N PHE A 40 -4.64 -4.51 -0.33
CA PHE A 40 -4.00 -5.82 -0.43
C PHE A 40 -4.90 -6.89 -1.08
N SER A 41 -6.20 -6.84 -0.83
CA SER A 41 -7.15 -7.81 -1.38
C SER A 41 -7.91 -7.24 -2.58
N VAL A 42 -8.59 -8.11 -3.32
CA VAL A 42 -9.48 -7.68 -4.40
C VAL A 42 -10.67 -6.90 -3.86
N ASP A 43 -11.18 -7.27 -2.69
CA ASP A 43 -12.25 -6.53 -2.00
C ASP A 43 -11.77 -5.12 -1.63
N ASP A 44 -10.53 -4.97 -1.14
CA ASP A 44 -9.94 -3.64 -0.92
C ASP A 44 -9.87 -2.84 -2.22
N ALA A 45 -9.45 -3.47 -3.33
CA ALA A 45 -9.33 -2.80 -4.62
C ALA A 45 -10.70 -2.36 -5.16
N GLN A 46 -11.74 -3.17 -4.96
CA GLN A 46 -13.11 -2.83 -5.32
C GLN A 46 -13.62 -1.66 -4.50
N GLU A 47 -13.52 -1.72 -3.17
CA GLU A 47 -13.96 -0.64 -2.28
C GLU A 47 -13.20 0.67 -2.53
N ALA A 48 -11.90 0.59 -2.82
CA ALA A 48 -11.10 1.76 -3.19
C ALA A 48 -11.54 2.37 -4.52
N ALA A 49 -11.87 1.53 -5.52
CA ALA A 49 -12.34 1.96 -6.83
C ALA A 49 -13.76 2.59 -6.80
N GLU A 50 -14.54 2.34 -5.76
CA GLU A 50 -15.82 3.04 -5.55
C GLU A 50 -15.63 4.51 -5.13
N GLN A 51 -14.47 4.85 -4.56
CA GLN A 51 -14.19 6.19 -4.03
C GLN A 51 -13.36 7.07 -4.98
N ALA A 52 -12.70 6.50 -5.98
CA ALA A 52 -11.76 7.18 -6.86
C ALA A 52 -11.82 6.66 -8.30
N ASP A 53 -11.18 7.35 -9.25
CA ASP A 53 -11.13 6.90 -10.64
C ASP A 53 -10.06 5.82 -10.87
N LEU A 54 -9.02 5.78 -10.02
CA LEU A 54 -7.90 4.86 -10.08
C LEU A 54 -7.45 4.45 -8.67
N VAL A 55 -6.86 3.26 -8.56
CA VAL A 55 -6.31 2.73 -7.32
C VAL A 55 -4.80 2.54 -7.47
N GLY A 56 -4.04 3.24 -6.63
CA GLY A 56 -2.59 3.16 -6.53
C GLY A 56 -2.17 2.14 -5.48
N ILE A 57 -1.29 1.23 -5.88
CA ILE A 57 -0.63 0.26 -5.01
C ILE A 57 0.88 0.49 -5.05
N ALA A 58 1.56 0.26 -3.92
CA ALA A 58 3.01 0.48 -3.82
C ALA A 58 3.71 -0.75 -3.27
N ARG A 59 3.52 -1.06 -1.99
CA ARG A 59 4.13 -2.24 -1.35
C ARG A 59 3.54 -3.53 -1.91
N GLU A 60 2.26 -3.48 -2.23
CA GLU A 60 1.49 -4.60 -2.75
C GLU A 60 1.99 -4.98 -4.15
N ALA A 61 2.38 -4.00 -4.97
CA ALA A 61 3.04 -4.25 -6.26
C ALA A 61 4.47 -4.81 -6.13
N LEU A 62 5.17 -4.53 -5.03
CA LEU A 62 6.48 -5.12 -4.76
C LEU A 62 6.37 -6.57 -4.28
N ILE A 63 5.33 -6.91 -3.53
CA ILE A 63 5.06 -8.27 -3.06
C ILE A 63 4.52 -9.12 -4.22
N GLU A 64 3.59 -8.58 -5.00
CA GLU A 64 2.91 -9.26 -6.09
C GLU A 64 2.93 -8.40 -7.36
N PRO A 65 3.98 -8.49 -8.20
CA PRO A 65 4.06 -7.70 -9.43
C PRO A 65 2.95 -8.01 -10.44
N ASP A 66 2.37 -9.22 -10.39
CA ASP A 66 1.27 -9.65 -11.25
C ASP A 66 -0.11 -9.32 -10.64
N TYR A 67 -0.20 -8.47 -9.61
CA TYR A 67 -1.44 -8.20 -8.85
C TYR A 67 -2.62 -7.85 -9.77
N ALA A 68 -2.50 -6.76 -10.54
CA ALA A 68 -3.55 -6.29 -11.43
C ALA A 68 -3.87 -7.32 -12.53
N LYS A 69 -2.85 -8.03 -13.01
CA LYS A 69 -3.01 -9.09 -14.02
C LYS A 69 -3.83 -10.26 -13.46
N LYS A 70 -3.54 -10.71 -12.23
CA LYS A 70 -4.28 -11.79 -11.55
C LYS A 70 -5.74 -11.43 -11.35
N ILE A 71 -6.05 -10.19 -10.98
CA ILE A 71 -7.44 -9.70 -10.94
C ILE A 71 -8.07 -9.80 -12.34
N HIS A 72 -7.39 -9.27 -13.36
CA HIS A 72 -7.91 -9.22 -14.73
C HIS A 72 -8.22 -10.61 -15.31
N VAL A 73 -7.41 -11.63 -15.00
CA VAL A 73 -7.59 -13.00 -15.52
C VAL A 73 -8.37 -13.93 -14.57
N GLY A 74 -9.04 -13.39 -13.54
CA GLY A 74 -9.88 -14.17 -12.62
C GLY A 74 -9.10 -15.08 -11.67
N GLN A 75 -7.87 -14.71 -11.31
CA GLN A 75 -6.99 -15.42 -10.37
C GLN A 75 -6.74 -14.61 -9.09
N ALA A 76 -7.75 -13.84 -8.68
CA ALA A 76 -7.76 -13.03 -7.47
C ALA A 76 -7.39 -13.82 -6.21
N ASP A 77 -7.84 -15.07 -6.14
CA ASP A 77 -7.58 -16.03 -5.07
C ASP A 77 -6.09 -16.42 -4.92
N LYS A 78 -5.28 -16.14 -5.94
CA LYS A 78 -3.84 -16.46 -5.99
C LYS A 78 -2.94 -15.25 -5.74
N ILE A 79 -3.51 -14.11 -5.36
CA ILE A 79 -2.76 -12.91 -5.02
C ILE A 79 -2.05 -13.14 -3.70
N VAL A 80 -0.73 -12.95 -3.70
CA VAL A 80 0.07 -13.00 -2.48
C VAL A 80 0.05 -11.63 -1.81
N THR A 81 -0.40 -11.57 -0.56
CA THR A 81 -0.56 -10.31 0.20
C THR A 81 0.51 -10.11 1.27
N ALA A 82 1.32 -11.13 1.54
CA ALA A 82 2.39 -11.11 2.53
C ALA A 82 3.70 -11.59 1.92
N VAL A 83 4.83 -11.21 2.53
CA VAL A 83 6.13 -11.67 2.05
C VAL A 83 6.34 -13.13 2.40
N ASP A 84 6.38 -13.98 1.38
CA ASP A 84 7.04 -15.27 1.48
C ASP A 84 8.52 -15.09 1.06
N PRO A 85 9.51 -15.32 1.94
CA PRO A 85 10.93 -15.12 1.62
C PRO A 85 11.38 -15.84 0.35
N ALA A 86 10.88 -17.06 0.12
CA ALA A 86 11.26 -17.85 -1.06
C ALA A 86 10.73 -17.22 -2.35
N THR A 87 9.44 -16.84 -2.38
CA THR A 87 8.83 -16.15 -3.52
C THR A 87 9.43 -14.76 -3.73
N PHE A 88 9.70 -14.02 -2.66
CA PHE A 88 10.25 -12.67 -2.74
C PHE A 88 11.70 -12.65 -3.27
N ASP A 89 12.50 -13.66 -2.95
CA ASP A 89 13.85 -13.81 -3.52
C ASP A 89 13.83 -14.08 -5.03
N SER A 90 12.77 -14.70 -5.54
CA SER A 90 12.60 -14.94 -6.98
C SER A 90 12.28 -13.68 -7.78
N LEU A 91 11.84 -12.61 -7.12
CA LEU A 91 11.48 -11.35 -7.79
C LEU A 91 12.71 -10.68 -8.40
N LYS A 92 12.52 -9.97 -9.52
CA LYS A 92 13.60 -9.24 -10.21
C LYS A 92 13.86 -7.86 -9.60
N LEU A 93 13.76 -7.75 -8.28
CA LEU A 93 14.06 -6.53 -7.53
C LEU A 93 15.57 -6.41 -7.27
N PRO A 94 16.12 -5.18 -7.21
CA PRO A 94 17.51 -4.97 -6.80
C PRO A 94 17.80 -5.58 -5.42
N THR A 95 19.00 -6.16 -5.24
CA THR A 95 19.39 -6.83 -3.99
C THR A 95 19.22 -5.91 -2.78
N THR A 96 19.68 -4.66 -2.86
CA THR A 96 19.53 -3.68 -1.78
C THR A 96 18.07 -3.42 -1.42
N LEU A 97 17.17 -3.37 -2.41
CA LEU A 97 15.74 -3.21 -2.14
C LEU A 97 15.18 -4.44 -1.44
N LYS A 98 15.61 -5.65 -1.82
CA LYS A 98 15.18 -6.88 -1.16
C LYS A 98 15.63 -6.95 0.29
N GLU A 99 16.89 -6.57 0.55
CA GLU A 99 17.46 -6.51 1.90
C GLU A 99 16.68 -5.54 2.78
N ILE A 100 16.45 -4.32 2.28
CA ILE A 100 15.66 -3.29 2.97
C ILE A 100 14.24 -3.79 3.24
N PHE A 101 13.59 -4.43 2.26
CA PHE A 101 12.23 -4.92 2.44
C PHE A 101 12.16 -6.01 3.51
N LYS A 102 13.10 -6.96 3.50
CA LYS A 102 13.18 -8.07 4.47
C LYS A 102 13.56 -7.62 5.88
N SER A 103 14.51 -6.69 6.02
CA SER A 103 14.96 -6.19 7.32
C SER A 103 13.89 -5.40 8.06
N ASN A 104 12.88 -4.89 7.33
CA ASN A 104 11.78 -4.10 7.86
C ASN A 104 10.46 -4.88 7.91
N ILE A 105 10.51 -6.22 7.78
CA ILE A 105 9.45 -7.11 8.26
C ILE A 105 9.56 -7.15 9.80
N ASP A 106 9.43 -5.99 10.45
CA ASP A 106 9.42 -5.91 11.90
C ASP A 106 8.02 -6.29 12.39
N LYS A 107 7.97 -7.33 13.21
CA LYS A 107 6.80 -7.69 14.00
C LYS A 107 6.56 -6.61 15.04
N ASP A 108 5.32 -6.18 15.25
CA ASP A 108 5.00 -5.42 16.46
C ASP A 108 5.23 -6.25 17.73
N THR A 109 5.18 -5.60 18.88
CA THR A 109 5.33 -6.23 20.21
C THR A 109 4.25 -7.28 20.52
N ASN A 110 3.28 -7.51 19.62
CA ASN A 110 2.22 -8.51 19.70
C ASN A 110 2.29 -9.54 18.56
N GLY A 111 3.36 -9.56 17.76
CA GLY A 111 3.56 -10.55 16.69
C GLY A 111 2.78 -10.28 15.40
N LYS A 112 2.18 -9.09 15.21
CA LYS A 112 1.56 -8.69 13.93
C LYS A 112 2.57 -7.99 13.02
N GLU A 113 2.51 -8.30 11.73
CA GLU A 113 3.35 -7.69 10.70
C GLU A 113 3.10 -6.17 10.65
N LYS A 114 4.13 -5.36 10.93
CA LYS A 114 4.09 -3.92 10.68
C LYS A 114 4.73 -3.65 9.32
N HIS A 115 3.93 -3.27 8.34
CA HIS A 115 4.46 -2.60 7.15
C HIS A 115 4.66 -1.11 7.48
N GLY A 116 5.67 -0.81 8.30
CA GLY A 116 6.03 0.54 8.72
C GLY A 116 6.74 1.35 7.62
N TYR A 117 6.67 2.67 7.75
CA TYR A 117 7.54 3.62 7.03
C TYR A 117 8.98 3.47 7.55
N PHE A 118 9.98 4.00 6.84
CA PHE A 118 11.39 4.01 7.27
C PHE A 118 11.70 5.27 8.11
N PRO A 119 11.55 5.27 9.45
CA PRO A 119 12.20 6.30 10.24
C PRO A 119 13.72 6.06 10.18
N GLY A 120 14.46 7.00 9.59
CA GLY A 120 15.93 7.04 9.72
C GLY A 120 16.76 6.43 8.58
N THR A 121 16.18 6.03 7.44
CA THR A 121 17.01 5.81 6.24
C THR A 121 17.40 7.14 5.62
N SER A 122 18.68 7.50 5.69
CA SER A 122 19.23 8.62 4.93
C SER A 122 18.95 8.41 3.44
N LEU A 123 18.40 9.43 2.77
CA LEU A 123 18.33 9.45 1.31
C LEU A 123 19.75 9.31 0.73
N PRO A 124 19.91 8.91 -0.55
CA PRO A 124 21.23 8.74 -1.18
C PRO A 124 22.16 9.96 -1.07
N ASN A 125 21.61 11.13 -0.78
CA ASN A 125 22.32 12.41 -0.61
C ASN A 125 22.54 12.80 0.86
N GLY A 126 22.32 11.90 1.82
CA GLY A 126 22.50 12.16 3.25
C GLY A 126 21.38 12.96 3.91
N GLU A 127 20.27 13.20 3.20
CA GLU A 127 19.11 13.90 3.75
C GLU A 127 18.24 12.94 4.57
N SER A 128 17.90 13.34 5.79
CA SER A 128 16.87 12.67 6.59
C SER A 128 15.49 13.24 6.26
N VAL A 129 14.48 12.39 6.09
CA VAL A 129 13.08 12.82 6.05
C VAL A 129 12.75 13.45 7.41
N LYS A 130 12.36 14.73 7.42
CA LYS A 130 11.92 15.40 8.64
C LYS A 130 10.53 14.87 9.01
N GLU A 131 10.38 14.42 10.26
CA GLU A 131 9.11 14.05 10.87
C GLU A 131 8.18 15.26 11.06
#